data_AF-A0A9D4F366-F1
#
_entry.id   AF-A0A9D4F366-F1
#
_cell.length_a   1.000
_cell.length_b   1.000
_cell.length_c   1.000
_cell.angle_alpha   90.00
_cell.angle_beta   90.00
_cell.angle_gamma   90.00
#
_symmetry.space_group_name_H-M   'P 1'
#
loop_
_entity.id
_entity.type
_entity.pdbx_description
1 polymer ?
#
loop_
_entity_poly.entity_id
_entity_poly.type
_entity_poly.pdbx_seq_one_letter_code
_entity_poly.pdbx_strand_id
1 'polypeptide(L)'
;MQIRGKNTFSGQEICAYTFRLLFGIRRCALKSTRQSLNKTGPGPRRHGNTGRKPKHALVFTDVERVVQFICNYAEEYGIPQPAAPSGGDDTEPIYLHSGTTKMNIYKLYKASCQEAGVRFVEKSSSQSIWSACIPHI
;
A
#
# COMPACT_ATOMS: atom_id res chain seq x y z
N MET A 1 0.08 -4.96 35.80
CA MET A 1 0.52 -3.80 36.61
C MET A 1 -0.14 -2.54 36.05
N GLN A 2 -1.11 -1.95 36.74
CA GLN A 2 -1.86 -0.78 36.24
C GLN A 2 -1.17 0.50 36.74
N ILE A 3 -0.49 1.23 35.86
CA ILE A 3 0.14 2.51 36.18
C ILE A 3 -0.97 3.57 36.25
N ARG A 4 -1.59 3.72 37.42
CA ARG A 4 -2.47 4.86 37.74
C ARG A 4 -1.61 6.11 37.99
N GLY A 5 -0.85 6.55 36.98
CA GLY A 5 -0.01 7.74 37.08
C GLY A 5 -0.86 8.99 37.17
N LYS A 6 -0.75 9.71 38.28
CA LYS A 6 -1.30 11.06 38.43
C LYS A 6 -0.59 12.00 37.45
N ASN A 7 -1.29 13.00 36.93
CA ASN A 7 -0.65 13.99 36.05
C ASN A 7 0.17 14.93 36.94
N THR A 8 1.46 15.02 36.71
CA THR A 8 2.33 15.92 37.45
C THR A 8 2.98 16.95 36.52
N PHE A 9 3.23 18.14 37.05
CA PHE A 9 4.02 19.19 36.43
C PHE A 9 4.88 19.84 37.51
N SER A 10 6.20 19.88 37.29
CA SER A 10 7.17 20.39 38.28
C SER A 10 7.01 19.78 39.68
N GLY A 11 6.70 18.47 39.75
CA GLY A 11 6.51 17.75 41.01
C GLY A 11 5.14 17.94 41.67
N GLN A 12 4.27 18.81 41.15
CA GLN A 12 2.92 19.02 41.67
C GLN A 12 1.87 18.25 40.87
N GLU A 13 0.85 17.75 41.56
CA GLU A 13 -0.29 17.10 40.92
C GLU A 13 -1.21 18.14 40.28
N ILE A 14 -1.52 17.93 39.00
CA ILE A 14 -2.39 18.82 38.24
C ILE A 14 -3.55 18.06 37.62
N CYS A 15 -4.64 18.77 37.34
CA CYS A 15 -5.80 18.15 36.71
C CYS A 15 -5.48 17.77 35.24
N ALA A 16 -6.24 16.83 34.68
CA ALA A 16 -6.05 16.40 33.29
C ALA A 16 -6.30 17.51 32.27
N TYR A 17 -7.09 18.53 32.60
CA TYR A 17 -7.28 19.68 31.74
C TYR A 17 -6.02 20.52 31.62
N THR A 18 -5.47 20.97 32.75
CA THR A 18 -4.22 21.75 32.78
C THR A 18 -3.06 20.99 32.14
N PHE A 19 -2.92 19.69 32.41
CA PHE A 19 -1.88 18.87 31.79
C PHE A 19 -2.00 18.86 30.25
N ARG A 20 -3.21 18.75 29.70
CA ARG A 20 -3.42 18.80 28.24
C ARG A 20 -3.08 20.15 27.65
N LEU A 21 -3.40 21.23 28.36
CA LEU A 21 -3.12 22.60 27.93
C LEU A 21 -1.61 22.86 27.90
N LEU A 22 -0.91 22.54 28.99
CA LEU A 22 0.54 22.74 29.12
C LEU A 22 1.34 21.97 28.06
N PHE A 23 0.96 20.70 27.80
CA PHE A 23 1.68 19.85 26.86
C PHE A 23 1.09 19.84 25.43
N GLY A 24 0.03 20.61 25.17
CA GLY A 24 -0.62 20.66 23.85
C GLY A 24 -1.24 19.32 23.40
N ILE A 25 -1.67 18.46 24.33
CA ILE A 25 -2.10 17.08 24.03
C ILE A 25 -3.64 17.00 23.93
N ARG A 26 -4.14 16.44 22.83
CA ARG A 26 -5.58 16.13 22.69
C ARG A 26 -6.04 15.10 23.72
N ARG A 27 -7.28 15.23 24.21
CA ARG A 27 -7.89 14.28 25.18
C ARG A 27 -7.76 12.82 24.74
N CYS A 28 -8.05 12.52 23.47
CA CYS A 28 -7.98 11.18 22.92
C CYS A 28 -6.54 10.63 22.91
N ALA A 29 -5.56 11.49 22.60
CA ALA A 29 -4.15 11.13 22.62
C ALA A 29 -3.69 10.78 24.04
N LEU A 30 -3.98 11.62 25.03
CA LEU A 30 -3.64 11.35 26.44
C LEU A 30 -4.25 10.02 26.94
N LYS A 31 -5.53 9.78 26.60
CA LYS A 31 -6.23 8.52 26.94
C LYS A 31 -5.56 7.31 26.28
N SER A 32 -5.27 7.39 24.99
CA SER A 32 -4.62 6.31 24.22
C SER A 32 -3.21 6.02 24.74
N THR A 33 -2.42 7.05 25.02
CA THR A 33 -1.06 6.90 25.58
C THR A 33 -1.10 6.23 26.94
N ARG A 34 -1.97 6.66 27.87
CA ARG A 34 -2.16 5.98 29.16
C ARG A 34 -2.57 4.52 29.01
N GLN A 35 -3.49 4.23 28.09
CA GLN A 35 -3.91 2.86 27.84
C GLN A 35 -2.76 1.99 27.32
N SER A 36 -1.93 2.53 26.41
CA SER A 36 -0.75 1.85 25.91
C SER A 36 0.28 1.61 27.00
N LEU A 37 0.59 2.63 27.81
CA LEU A 37 1.53 2.52 28.92
C LEU A 37 1.07 1.47 29.94
N ASN A 38 -0.23 1.40 30.23
CA ASN A 38 -0.78 0.39 31.14
C ASN A 38 -0.76 -1.03 30.58
N LYS A 39 -0.86 -1.20 29.26
CA LYS A 39 -0.93 -2.52 28.62
C LYS A 39 0.46 -3.09 28.32
N THR A 40 1.34 -2.26 27.78
CA THR A 40 2.61 -2.70 27.16
C THR A 40 3.83 -2.08 27.85
N GLY A 41 3.62 -1.14 28.78
CA GLY A 41 4.70 -0.38 29.39
C GLY A 41 5.22 0.77 28.51
N PRO A 42 6.29 1.45 28.94
CA PRO A 42 6.98 2.45 28.14
C PRO A 42 7.67 1.78 26.95
N GLY A 43 7.20 2.08 25.74
CA GLY A 43 7.76 1.53 24.50
C GLY A 43 7.02 2.03 23.26
N PRO A 44 7.58 1.79 22.06
CA PRO A 44 6.93 2.14 20.81
C PRO A 44 5.61 1.38 20.68
N ARG A 45 4.56 2.08 20.22
CA ARG A 45 3.26 1.46 19.99
C ARG A 45 3.36 0.50 18.81
N ARG A 46 3.02 -0.77 19.04
CA ARG A 46 2.85 -1.76 17.97
C ARG A 46 1.42 -1.70 17.44
N HIS A 47 1.28 -1.70 16.13
CA HIS A 47 -0.03 -1.74 15.49
C HIS A 47 -0.69 -3.10 15.74
N GLY A 48 -2.02 -3.15 15.88
CA GLY A 48 -2.74 -4.41 16.13
C GLY A 48 -2.57 -5.45 15.02
N ASN A 49 -2.25 -5.00 13.80
CA ASN A 49 -1.97 -5.86 12.66
C ASN A 49 -0.47 -6.13 12.44
N THR A 50 0.41 -5.70 13.36
CA THR A 50 1.84 -6.03 13.26
C THR A 50 2.00 -7.55 13.22
N GLY A 51 2.66 -8.06 12.19
CA GLY A 51 2.86 -9.50 11.96
C GLY A 51 1.65 -10.26 11.38
N ARG A 52 0.51 -9.59 11.09
CA ARG A 52 -0.66 -10.21 10.48
C ARG A 52 -0.80 -9.77 9.03
N LYS A 53 -0.82 -10.73 8.09
CA LYS A 53 -1.14 -10.45 6.68
C LYS A 53 -2.63 -10.06 6.57
N PRO A 54 -2.99 -8.94 5.92
CA PRO A 54 -4.39 -8.59 5.68
C PRO A 54 -5.12 -9.71 4.92
N LYS A 55 -6.41 -9.93 5.24
CA LYS A 55 -7.24 -10.94 4.55
C LYS A 55 -7.30 -10.75 3.04
N HIS A 56 -7.24 -9.51 2.58
CA HIS A 56 -7.30 -9.14 1.17
C HIS A 56 -5.93 -8.83 0.57
N ALA A 57 -4.85 -9.17 1.27
CA ALA A 57 -3.52 -9.01 0.71
C ALA A 57 -3.39 -9.80 -0.60
N LEU A 58 -2.66 -9.24 -1.55
CA LEU A 58 -2.41 -9.88 -2.82
C LEU A 58 -1.60 -11.16 -2.59
N VAL A 59 -1.98 -12.20 -3.32
CA VAL A 59 -1.21 -13.43 -3.44
C VAL A 59 -0.40 -13.39 -4.73
N PHE A 60 0.61 -14.25 -4.84
CA PHE A 60 1.45 -14.30 -6.04
C PHE A 60 0.64 -14.52 -7.31
N THR A 61 -0.37 -15.40 -7.27
CA THR A 61 -1.26 -15.68 -8.40
C THR A 61 -2.08 -14.47 -8.86
N ASP A 62 -2.35 -13.50 -7.97
CA ASP A 62 -3.02 -12.26 -8.36
C ASP A 62 -2.06 -11.35 -9.15
N VAL A 63 -0.78 -11.31 -8.74
CA VAL A 63 0.28 -10.55 -9.40
C VAL A 63 0.61 -11.15 -10.77
N GLU A 64 0.83 -12.47 -10.80
CA GLU A 64 1.12 -13.23 -12.01
C GLU A 64 0.04 -13.02 -13.07
N ARG A 65 -1.24 -13.09 -12.70
CA ARG A 65 -2.35 -12.88 -13.63
C ARG A 65 -2.35 -11.47 -14.25
N VAL A 66 -2.05 -10.44 -13.45
CA VAL A 66 -1.94 -9.07 -13.96
C VAL A 66 -0.79 -8.96 -14.96
N VAL A 67 0.38 -9.50 -14.60
CA VAL A 67 1.57 -9.46 -15.47
C VAL A 67 1.31 -10.22 -16.76
N GLN A 68 0.83 -11.46 -16.69
CA GLN A 68 0.50 -12.28 -17.85
C GLN A 68 -0.50 -11.58 -18.77
N PHE A 69 -1.56 -10.99 -18.20
CA PHE A 69 -2.55 -10.28 -19.01
C PHE A 69 -1.92 -9.11 -19.80
N ILE A 70 -1.07 -8.31 -19.15
CA ILE A 70 -0.43 -7.15 -19.79
C ILE A 70 0.61 -7.61 -20.81
N CYS A 71 1.42 -8.63 -20.50
CA CYS A 71 2.37 -9.19 -21.46
C CYS A 71 1.67 -9.73 -22.71
N ASN A 72 0.60 -10.50 -22.55
CA ASN A 72 -0.18 -11.01 -23.69
C ASN A 72 -0.78 -9.86 -24.51
N TYR A 73 -1.28 -8.83 -23.84
CA TYR A 73 -1.78 -7.63 -24.53
C TYR A 73 -0.68 -6.90 -25.30
N ALA A 74 0.52 -6.79 -24.73
CA ALA A 74 1.65 -6.14 -25.36
C ALA A 74 2.26 -6.98 -26.49
N GLU A 75 2.18 -8.30 -26.41
CA GLU A 75 2.58 -9.20 -27.50
C GLU A 75 1.63 -9.08 -28.71
N GLU A 76 0.34 -8.91 -28.47
CA GLU A 76 -0.68 -8.78 -29.52
C GLU A 76 -0.74 -7.37 -30.15
N TYR A 77 -0.61 -6.32 -29.33
CA TYR A 77 -0.84 -4.92 -29.76
C TYR A 77 0.37 -3.99 -29.59
N GLY A 78 1.43 -4.45 -28.94
CA GLY A 78 2.63 -3.67 -28.72
C GLY A 78 3.52 -3.64 -29.96
N ILE A 79 4.28 -2.57 -30.09
CA ILE A 79 5.26 -2.37 -31.15
C ILE A 79 6.64 -2.37 -30.49
N PRO A 80 7.55 -3.27 -30.87
CA PRO A 80 8.91 -3.26 -30.34
C PRO A 80 9.62 -1.99 -30.79
N GLN A 81 10.63 -1.56 -30.03
CA GLN A 81 11.42 -0.40 -30.41
C GLN A 81 12.02 -0.56 -31.82
N PRO A 82 11.76 0.36 -32.77
CA PRO A 82 12.15 0.20 -34.17
C PRO A 82 13.67 0.33 -34.44
N ALA A 83 14.48 0.66 -33.43
CA ALA A 83 15.93 0.79 -33.54
C ALA A 83 16.65 0.16 -32.33
N ALA A 84 17.78 -0.49 -32.60
CA ALA A 84 18.62 -1.13 -31.58
C ALA A 84 19.02 -0.13 -30.48
N PRO A 85 18.97 -0.50 -29.19
CA PRO A 85 19.32 0.41 -28.11
C PRO A 85 20.80 0.82 -28.23
N SER A 86 21.06 2.11 -28.48
CA SER A 86 22.35 2.71 -28.16
C SER A 86 22.34 3.06 -26.67
N GLY A 87 22.57 2.07 -25.82
CA GLY A 87 22.83 2.28 -24.39
C GLY A 87 22.19 1.26 -23.46
N GLY A 88 23.05 0.64 -22.64
CA GLY A 88 22.92 0.18 -21.25
C GLY A 88 21.65 -0.45 -20.65
N ASP A 89 20.48 -0.36 -21.25
CA ASP A 89 19.24 -0.91 -20.68
C ASP A 89 19.13 -2.41 -20.97
N ASP A 90 18.82 -3.17 -19.92
CA ASP A 90 18.83 -4.64 -19.92
C ASP A 90 17.61 -5.25 -20.65
N THR A 91 16.60 -4.45 -20.99
CA THR A 91 15.35 -4.91 -21.63
C THR A 91 14.82 -3.89 -22.63
N GLU A 92 14.52 -4.34 -23.85
CA GLU A 92 13.96 -3.48 -24.90
C GLU A 92 12.54 -3.01 -24.56
N PRO A 93 12.23 -1.70 -24.71
CA PRO A 93 10.88 -1.19 -24.50
C PRO A 93 9.88 -1.73 -25.52
N ILE A 94 8.68 -2.06 -25.05
CA ILE A 94 7.52 -2.40 -25.88
C ILE A 94 6.53 -1.24 -25.81
N TYR A 95 6.28 -0.59 -26.95
CA TYR A 95 5.38 0.55 -26.99
C TYR A 95 3.95 0.12 -27.29
N LEU A 96 3.03 0.44 -26.37
CA LEU A 96 1.60 0.29 -26.60
C LEU A 96 1.06 1.44 -27.48
N HIS A 97 -0.01 1.17 -28.22
CA HIS A 97 -0.63 2.17 -29.09
C HIS A 97 -1.09 3.42 -28.31
N SER A 98 -0.85 4.62 -28.85
CA SER A 98 -1.14 5.91 -28.19
C SER A 98 -2.62 6.13 -27.88
N GLY A 99 -3.53 5.49 -28.62
CA GLY A 99 -4.98 5.51 -28.34
C GLY A 99 -5.40 4.65 -27.14
N THR A 100 -4.52 3.77 -26.66
CA THR A 100 -4.81 2.85 -25.56
C THR A 100 -4.19 3.38 -24.28
N THR A 101 -5.05 3.74 -23.33
CA THR A 101 -4.58 4.15 -21.99
C THR A 101 -4.42 2.93 -21.08
N LYS A 102 -3.57 3.04 -20.04
CA LYS A 102 -3.50 2.04 -18.95
C LYS A 102 -4.87 1.74 -18.33
N MET A 103 -5.79 2.70 -18.35
CA MET A 103 -7.17 2.50 -17.87
C MET A 103 -7.99 1.61 -18.81
N ASN A 104 -7.81 1.73 -20.13
CA ASN A 104 -8.50 0.88 -21.11
C ASN A 104 -8.07 -0.58 -20.93
N ILE A 105 -6.77 -0.81 -20.79
CA ILE A 105 -6.20 -2.15 -20.58
C ILE A 105 -6.67 -2.73 -19.25
N TYR A 106 -6.70 -1.92 -18.18
CA TYR A 106 -7.27 -2.33 -16.90
C TYR A 106 -8.75 -2.74 -17.01
N LYS A 107 -9.56 -2.05 -17.81
CA LYS A 107 -10.97 -2.42 -18.03
C LYS A 107 -11.08 -3.77 -18.73
N LEU A 108 -10.24 -4.05 -19.73
CA LEU A 108 -10.19 -5.33 -20.41
C LEU A 108 -9.77 -6.46 -19.45
N TYR A 109 -8.72 -6.24 -18.66
CA TYR A 109 -8.28 -7.16 -17.61
C TYR A 109 -9.41 -7.49 -16.64
N LYS A 110 -10.11 -6.45 -16.16
CA LYS A 110 -11.21 -6.61 -15.22
C LYS A 110 -12.36 -7.41 -15.83
N ALA A 111 -12.74 -7.11 -17.07
CA ALA A 111 -13.77 -7.84 -17.79
C ALA A 111 -13.40 -9.32 -17.96
N SER A 112 -12.18 -9.61 -18.42
CA SER A 112 -11.66 -10.97 -18.56
C SER A 112 -11.67 -11.75 -17.24
N CYS A 113 -11.30 -11.11 -16.13
CA CYS A 113 -11.37 -11.75 -14.81
C CYS A 113 -12.82 -12.03 -14.37
N GLN A 114 -13.74 -11.11 -14.65
CA GLN A 114 -15.16 -11.27 -14.32
C GLN A 114 -15.79 -12.41 -15.12
N GLU A 115 -15.46 -12.52 -16.41
CA GLU A 115 -15.92 -13.62 -17.28
C GLU A 115 -15.37 -14.98 -16.84
N ALA A 116 -14.09 -15.03 -16.46
CA ALA A 116 -13.47 -16.25 -15.92
C ALA A 116 -13.88 -16.58 -14.48
N GLY A 117 -14.68 -15.73 -13.82
CA GLY A 117 -15.10 -15.92 -12.43
C GLY A 117 -13.96 -15.86 -11.41
N VAL A 118 -12.83 -15.23 -11.77
CA VAL A 118 -11.64 -15.13 -10.91
C VAL A 118 -11.57 -13.78 -10.21
N ARG A 119 -10.89 -13.75 -9.06
CA ARG A 119 -10.61 -12.50 -8.36
C ARG A 119 -9.74 -11.59 -9.24
N PHE A 120 -10.18 -10.34 -9.41
CA PHE A 120 -9.40 -9.29 -10.05
C PHE A 120 -8.70 -8.41 -9.02
N VAL A 121 -7.56 -7.83 -9.43
CA VAL A 121 -6.83 -6.81 -8.68
C VAL A 121 -7.40 -5.43 -9.00
N GLU A 122 -7.61 -4.59 -7.98
CA GLU A 122 -8.09 -3.22 -8.19
C GLU A 122 -7.08 -2.32 -8.90
N LYS A 123 -7.57 -1.26 -9.54
CA LYS A 123 -6.82 -0.38 -10.45
C LYS A 123 -5.46 0.07 -9.91
N SER A 124 -5.43 0.66 -8.72
CA SER A 124 -4.20 1.23 -8.14
C SER A 124 -3.13 0.16 -7.90
N SER A 125 -3.56 -1.00 -7.41
CA SER A 125 -2.67 -2.14 -7.19
C SER A 125 -2.19 -2.73 -8.52
N SER A 126 -3.06 -2.86 -9.52
CA SER A 126 -2.69 -3.32 -10.87
C SER A 126 -1.64 -2.40 -11.51
N GLN A 127 -1.81 -1.08 -11.42
CA GLN A 127 -0.84 -0.11 -11.90
C GLN A 127 0.50 -0.16 -11.14
N SER A 128 0.44 -0.43 -9.84
CA SER A 128 1.65 -0.61 -9.01
C SER A 128 2.41 -1.88 -9.42
N ILE A 129 1.69 -2.98 -9.67
CA ILE A 129 2.28 -4.23 -10.17
C ILE A 129 2.92 -4.00 -11.53
N TRP A 130 2.21 -3.35 -12.46
CA TRP A 130 2.74 -3.04 -13.79
C TRP A 130 4.07 -2.29 -13.68
N SER A 131 4.09 -1.19 -12.92
CA SER A 131 5.29 -0.35 -12.78
C SER A 131 6.46 -1.08 -12.09
N ALA A 132 6.17 -2.08 -11.24
CA ALA A 132 7.19 -2.82 -10.51
C ALA A 132 7.72 -4.05 -11.28
N CYS A 133 6.87 -4.74 -12.02
CA CYS A 133 7.18 -6.03 -12.65
C CYS A 133 7.51 -5.93 -14.13
N ILE A 134 6.89 -4.99 -14.84
CA ILE A 134 7.01 -4.83 -16.30
C ILE A 134 7.09 -3.34 -16.67
N PRO A 135 8.09 -2.60 -16.17
CA PRO A 135 8.22 -1.16 -16.42
C PRO A 135 8.57 -0.81 -17.88
N HIS A 136 9.02 -1.77 -18.67
CA HIS A 136 9.39 -1.62 -20.08
C HIS A 136 8.19 -1.65 -21.03
N ILE A 137 6.97 -1.88 -20.51
CA ILE A 137 5.70 -1.88 -21.25
C ILE A 137 4.83 -0.68 -20.84
#